data_AF-A0A382YHV7-F1
#
_entry.id   AF-A0A382YHV7-F1
#
_cell.length_a   1.000
_cell.length_b   1.000
_cell.length_c   1.000
_cell.angle_alpha   90.00
_cell.angle_beta   90.00
_cell.angle_gamma   90.00
#
_symmetry.space_group_name_H-M   'P 1'
#
loop_
_entity.id
_entity.type
_entity.pdbx_description
1 polymer ?
#
loop_
_entity_poly.entity_id
_entity_poly.type
_entity_poly.pdbx_seq_one_letter_code
_entity_poly.pdbx_strand_id
1 'polypeptide(L)'
;MRLGYDEKTEAFRDQLVAWLEANLPDPSLTAERPTSSADIPAWARQFQRQMFDDGWLSPAYPPELGGRNADLFEQMVYLEELGRRHVTRSFNPQGLGIVSASIVSFGN
;
A
#
# COMPACT_ATOMS: atom_id res chain seq x y z
N MET A 1 8.39 10.29 28.27
CA MET A 1 8.54 9.48 27.04
C MET A 1 7.17 8.99 26.65
N ARG A 2 6.68 9.36 25.45
CA ARG A 2 5.39 8.89 24.92
C ARG A 2 5.69 7.80 23.91
N LEU A 3 5.26 6.57 24.19
CA LEU A 3 5.56 5.38 23.38
C LEU A 3 4.44 5.04 22.38
N GLY A 4 3.35 5.81 22.36
CA GLY A 4 2.22 5.60 21.45
C GLY A 4 2.08 6.72 20.42
N TYR A 5 1.46 6.38 19.30
CA TYR A 5 1.13 7.31 18.22
C TYR A 5 0.09 8.36 18.67
N ASP A 6 -0.19 9.35 17.84
CA ASP A 6 -1.24 10.34 18.07
C ASP A 6 -2.59 9.95 17.51
N GLU A 7 -3.62 10.68 17.93
CA GLU A 7 -5.01 10.40 17.55
C GLU A 7 -5.19 10.44 16.03
N LYS A 8 -4.44 11.32 15.35
CA LYS A 8 -4.43 11.40 13.89
C LYS A 8 -3.89 10.10 13.27
N THR A 9 -2.74 9.65 13.74
CA THR A 9 -2.08 8.43 13.24
C THR A 9 -2.91 7.18 13.56
N GLU A 10 -3.53 7.10 14.74
CA GLU A 10 -4.42 5.98 15.07
C GLU A 10 -5.71 6.02 14.24
N ALA A 11 -6.28 7.20 13.96
CA ALA A 11 -7.41 7.32 13.05
C ALA A 11 -7.04 6.87 11.61
N PHE A 12 -5.80 7.14 11.17
CA PHE A 12 -5.28 6.60 9.91
C PHE A 12 -5.12 5.07 9.96
N ARG A 13 -4.65 4.51 11.09
CA ARG A 13 -4.60 3.06 11.33
C ARG A 13 -5.97 2.43 11.15
N ASP A 14 -6.97 3.00 11.81
CA ASP A 14 -8.34 2.48 11.81
C ASP A 14 -8.95 2.50 10.40
N GLN A 15 -8.72 3.57 9.65
CA GLN A 15 -9.15 3.66 8.25
C GLN A 15 -8.48 2.59 7.37
N LEU A 16 -7.18 2.40 7.52
CA LEU A 16 -6.44 1.38 6.78
C LEU A 16 -6.93 -0.02 7.14
N VAL A 17 -7.10 -0.31 8.43
CA VAL A 17 -7.58 -1.61 8.91
C VAL A 17 -8.97 -1.88 8.37
N ALA A 18 -9.91 -0.95 8.52
CA ALA A 18 -11.27 -1.11 7.99
C ALA A 18 -11.26 -1.37 6.48
N TRP A 19 -10.40 -0.67 5.74
CA TRP A 19 -10.25 -0.87 4.30
C TRP A 19 -9.67 -2.25 3.96
N LEU A 20 -8.63 -2.70 4.68
CA LEU A 20 -8.04 -4.03 4.47
C LEU A 20 -9.04 -5.15 4.77
N GLU A 21 -9.76 -5.09 5.88
CA GLU A 21 -10.76 -6.10 6.22
C GLU A 21 -11.88 -6.21 5.17
N ALA A 22 -12.22 -5.09 4.51
CA ALA A 22 -13.24 -5.07 3.46
C ALA A 22 -12.73 -5.48 2.07
N ASN A 23 -11.45 -5.29 1.77
CA ASN A 23 -10.92 -5.38 0.40
C ASN A 23 -9.83 -6.44 0.20
N LEU A 24 -9.36 -7.10 1.26
CA LEU A 24 -8.37 -8.17 1.10
C LEU A 24 -8.92 -9.28 0.18
N PRO A 25 -8.11 -9.75 -0.79
CA PRO A 25 -8.54 -10.82 -1.67
C PRO A 25 -8.77 -12.09 -0.87
N ASP A 26 -9.79 -12.86 -1.28
CA ASP A 26 -10.05 -14.17 -0.69
C ASP A 26 -8.79 -15.07 -0.83
N PRO A 27 -8.30 -15.69 0.25
CA PRO A 27 -7.10 -16.53 0.21
C PRO A 27 -7.14 -17.67 -0.81
N SER A 28 -8.33 -18.16 -1.19
CA SER A 28 -8.50 -19.17 -2.23
C SER A 28 -8.17 -18.64 -3.64
N LEU A 29 -8.27 -17.33 -3.85
CA LEU A 29 -7.94 -16.65 -5.11
C LEU A 29 -6.46 -16.23 -5.19
N THR A 30 -5.71 -16.31 -4.08
CA THR A 30 -4.30 -15.90 -4.00
C THR A 30 -3.32 -17.06 -4.17
N ALA A 31 -3.76 -18.19 -4.74
CA ALA A 31 -2.94 -19.39 -4.89
C ALA A 31 -1.81 -19.24 -5.93
N GLU A 32 -2.05 -18.43 -6.97
CA GLU A 32 -1.06 -18.14 -8.00
C GLU A 32 0.08 -17.31 -7.41
N ARG A 33 1.32 -17.83 -7.52
CA ARG A 33 2.52 -17.18 -7.03
C ARG A 33 3.29 -16.50 -8.17
N PRO A 34 3.91 -15.34 -7.92
CA PRO A 34 4.78 -14.71 -8.91
C PRO A 34 6.00 -15.58 -9.20
N THR A 35 6.44 -15.58 -10.46
CA THR A 35 7.63 -16.30 -10.95
C THR A 35 8.88 -15.42 -11.00
N SER A 36 8.72 -14.09 -10.89
CA SER A 36 9.81 -13.11 -10.89
C SER A 36 9.37 -11.83 -10.17
N SER A 37 10.29 -10.90 -9.93
CA SER A 37 9.97 -9.57 -9.38
C SER A 37 9.30 -8.61 -10.37
N ALA A 38 9.02 -9.06 -11.60
CA ALA A 38 8.20 -8.31 -12.56
C ALA A 38 6.85 -9.00 -12.82
N ASP A 39 6.67 -10.21 -12.30
CA ASP A 39 5.45 -11.00 -12.46
C ASP A 39 4.43 -10.61 -11.39
N ILE A 40 3.29 -10.10 -11.84
CA ILE A 40 2.18 -9.69 -10.97
C ILE A 40 0.99 -10.56 -11.37
N PRO A 41 0.67 -11.60 -10.57
CA PRO A 41 -0.53 -12.43 -10.75
C PRO A 41 -1.79 -11.59 -10.92
N ALA A 42 -2.79 -12.12 -11.64
CA ALA A 42 -3.99 -11.35 -11.98
C ALA A 42 -4.74 -10.83 -10.73
N TRP A 43 -4.86 -11.67 -9.70
CA TRP A 43 -5.45 -11.31 -8.41
C TRP A 43 -4.69 -10.16 -7.73
N ALA A 44 -3.35 -10.21 -7.77
CA ALA A 44 -2.50 -9.21 -7.14
C ALA A 44 -2.55 -7.89 -7.90
N ARG A 45 -2.65 -7.94 -9.24
CA ARG A 45 -2.85 -6.76 -10.09
C ARG A 45 -4.17 -6.07 -9.79
N GLN A 46 -5.25 -6.84 -9.64
CA GLN A 46 -6.57 -6.29 -9.30
C GLN A 46 -6.54 -5.64 -7.91
N PHE A 47 -5.96 -6.32 -6.92
CA PHE A 47 -5.83 -5.76 -5.57
C PHE A 47 -4.95 -4.50 -5.55
N GLN A 48 -3.80 -4.52 -6.23
CA GLN A 48 -2.92 -3.36 -6.36
C GLN A 48 -3.63 -2.18 -7.04
N ARG A 49 -4.48 -2.45 -8.04
CA ARG A 49 -5.29 -1.41 -8.69
C ARG A 49 -6.30 -0.80 -7.72
N GLN A 50 -7.02 -1.63 -6.96
CA GLN A 50 -7.96 -1.15 -5.93
C GLN A 50 -7.23 -0.33 -4.85
N MET A 51 -6.08 -0.81 -4.38
CA MET A 51 -5.22 -0.04 -3.47
C MET A 51 -4.85 1.33 -4.05
N PHE A 52 -4.53 1.43 -5.34
CA PHE A 52 -4.21 2.70 -5.98
C PHE A 52 -5.42 3.61 -6.07
N ASP A 53 -6.55 3.09 -6.54
CA ASP A 53 -7.78 3.86 -6.74
C ASP A 53 -8.30 4.44 -5.40
N ASP A 54 -8.06 3.75 -4.28
CA ASP A 54 -8.45 4.20 -2.92
C ASP A 54 -7.33 4.96 -2.17
N GLY A 55 -6.17 5.17 -2.79
CA GLY A 55 -5.05 5.92 -2.21
C GLY A 55 -4.12 5.15 -1.27
N TRP A 56 -4.27 3.83 -1.15
CA TRP A 56 -3.50 2.97 -0.25
C TRP A 56 -2.25 2.34 -0.86
N LEU A 57 -2.05 2.41 -2.18
CA LEU A 57 -0.86 1.82 -2.80
C LEU A 57 0.41 2.62 -2.50
N SER A 58 0.33 3.94 -2.61
CA SER A 58 1.42 4.88 -2.34
C SER A 58 0.92 6.04 -1.47
N PRO A 59 0.54 5.77 -0.20
CA PRO A 59 -0.19 6.75 0.61
C PRO A 59 0.60 8.03 0.90
N ALA A 60 1.94 7.98 0.81
CA ALA A 60 2.83 9.13 0.97
C ALA A 60 2.71 10.18 -0.14
N TYR A 61 2.28 9.78 -1.35
CA TYR A 61 2.07 10.71 -2.44
C TYR A 61 0.82 11.55 -2.21
N PRO A 62 0.70 12.71 -2.89
CA PRO A 62 -0.50 13.50 -2.81
C PRO A 62 -1.66 12.85 -3.58
N PRO A 63 -2.93 13.22 -3.29
CA PRO A 63 -4.11 12.67 -3.94
C PRO A 63 -4.10 12.74 -5.47
N GLU A 64 -3.50 13.78 -6.05
CA GLU A 64 -3.38 13.92 -7.51
C GLU A 64 -2.54 12.81 -8.16
N LEU A 65 -1.71 12.14 -7.37
CA LEU A 65 -0.87 11.00 -7.76
C LEU A 65 -1.37 9.67 -7.18
N GLY A 66 -2.61 9.63 -6.67
CA GLY A 66 -3.22 8.42 -6.11
C GLY A 66 -2.71 8.06 -4.71
N GLY A 67 -2.29 9.06 -3.92
CA GLY A 67 -1.93 8.89 -2.52
C GLY A 67 -2.86 9.62 -1.56
N ARG A 68 -2.41 9.79 -0.30
CA ARG A 68 -3.22 10.35 0.80
C ARG A 68 -2.50 11.45 1.59
N ASN A 69 -1.36 11.95 1.09
CA ASN A 69 -0.46 12.83 1.85
C ASN A 69 -0.06 12.26 3.22
N ALA A 70 0.13 10.94 3.30
CA ALA A 70 0.47 10.27 4.55
C ALA A 70 1.84 10.74 5.07
N ASP A 71 1.88 11.24 6.30
CA ASP A 71 3.11 11.63 6.96
C ASP A 71 3.96 10.42 7.38
N LEU A 72 5.10 10.67 8.02
CA LEU A 72 6.05 9.62 8.39
C LEU A 72 5.44 8.59 9.36
N PHE A 73 4.64 9.03 10.33
CA PHE A 73 4.05 8.12 11.33
C PHE A 73 2.89 7.33 10.73
N GLU A 74 2.07 7.96 9.89
CA GLU A 74 1.04 7.29 9.11
C GLU A 74 1.64 6.21 8.18
N GLN A 75 2.78 6.51 7.54
CA GLN A 75 3.51 5.52 6.74
C GLN A 75 4.10 4.37 7.57
N MET A 76 4.55 4.63 8.80
CA MET A 76 5.02 3.57 9.71
C MET A 76 3.88 2.62 10.06
N VAL A 77 2.74 3.15 10.49
CA VAL A 77 1.56 2.35 10.80
C VAL A 77 1.03 1.59 9.59
N TYR A 78 1.08 2.20 8.40
CA TYR A 78 0.75 1.51 7.15
C TYR A 78 1.61 0.26 6.93
N LEU A 79 2.92 0.38 7.12
CA LEU A 79 3.85 -0.74 7.00
C LEU A 79 3.60 -1.81 8.09
N GLU A 80 3.31 -1.40 9.32
CA GLU A 80 2.99 -2.30 10.43
C GLU A 80 1.76 -3.17 10.12
N GLU A 81 0.65 -2.57 9.67
CA GLU A 81 -0.60 -3.31 9.44
C GLU A 81 -0.50 -4.26 8.23
N LEU A 82 0.23 -3.89 7.19
CA LEU A 82 0.52 -4.78 6.07
C LEU A 82 1.43 -5.93 6.50
N GLY A 83 2.47 -5.65 7.28
CA GLY A 83 3.37 -6.66 7.83
C GLY A 83 2.65 -7.66 8.72
N ARG A 84 1.79 -7.19 9.63
CA ARG A 84 0.99 -8.02 10.54
C ARG A 84 0.05 -8.97 9.80
N ARG A 85 -0.43 -8.58 8.62
CA ARG A 85 -1.33 -9.38 7.78
C ARG A 85 -0.64 -10.13 6.65
N HIS A 86 0.69 -10.06 6.57
CA HIS A 86 1.48 -10.63 5.48
C HIS A 86 1.03 -10.16 4.07
N VAL A 87 0.57 -8.92 3.97
CA VAL A 87 0.12 -8.32 2.71
C VAL A 87 1.32 -7.75 1.96
N THR A 88 1.55 -8.24 0.74
CA THR A 88 2.59 -7.69 -0.14
C THR A 88 2.02 -6.54 -0.94
N ARG A 89 2.57 -5.32 -0.77
CA ARG A 89 2.13 -4.10 -1.49
C ARG A 89 2.15 -4.26 -3.01
N SER A 90 3.22 -4.86 -3.51
CA SER A 90 3.39 -5.22 -4.91
C SER A 90 4.48 -6.27 -5.04
N PHE A 91 4.27 -7.24 -5.94
CA PHE A 91 5.32 -8.18 -6.34
C PHE A 91 6.34 -7.55 -7.31
N ASN A 92 6.12 -6.30 -7.73
CA ASN A 92 7.07 -5.47 -8.46
C ASN A 92 7.52 -4.25 -7.61
N PRO A 93 8.38 -4.47 -6.60
CA PRO A 93 8.84 -3.40 -5.73
C PRO A 93 9.73 -2.38 -6.47
N GLN A 94 10.40 -2.75 -7.56
CA GLN A 94 11.19 -1.81 -8.36
C GLN A 94 10.29 -0.81 -9.08
N GLY A 95 9.18 -1.29 -9.66
CA GLY A 95 8.17 -0.44 -10.29
C GLY A 95 7.58 0.58 -9.32
N LEU A 96 7.25 0.13 -8.12
CA LEU A 96 6.58 0.96 -7.11
C LEU A 96 7.54 1.86 -6.29
N GLY A 97 8.76 1.41 -6.03
CA GLY A 97 9.71 2.13 -5.16
C GLY A 97 10.72 2.98 -5.91
N ILE A 98 11.07 2.60 -7.15
CA ILE A 98 12.12 3.25 -7.93
C ILE A 98 11.51 3.96 -9.13
N VAL A 99 10.81 3.23 -10.01
CA VAL A 99 10.34 3.77 -11.28
C VAL A 99 9.30 4.87 -11.06
N SER A 100 8.27 4.63 -10.23
CA SER A 100 7.27 5.67 -9.94
C SER A 100 7.89 6.89 -9.25
N ALA A 101 8.80 6.69 -8.30
CA ALA A 101 9.48 7.80 -7.62
C ALA A 101 10.30 8.65 -8.59
N SER A 102 11.01 8.02 -9.53
CA SER A 102 11.72 8.72 -10.60
C SER A 102 10.79 9.50 -11.51
N ILE A 103 9.66 8.91 -11.93
CA ILE A 103 8.67 9.60 -12.79
C ILE A 103 8.04 10.78 -12.04
N VAL A 104 7.67 10.62 -10.78
CA VAL A 104 7.10 11.72 -9.98
C VAL A 104 8.11 12.86 -9.80
N SER A 105 9.40 12.54 -9.68
CA SER A 105 10.45 13.55 -9.42
C SER A 105 10.94 14.25 -10.69
N PHE A 106 10.94 13.56 -11.84
CA PHE A 106 11.63 14.00 -13.06
C PHE A 106 10.78 13.88 -14.33
N GLY A 107 9.56 13.35 -14.24
CA GLY A 107 8.62 13.25 -15.34
C GLY A 107 8.07 14.62 -15.73
N ASN A 108 7.69 14.76 -17.00
CA ASN A 108 7.06 15.95 -17.56
C ASN A 108 5.54 15.84 -17.54
#